data_AF-A0A9D9CW86-F1
#
_entry.id   AF-A0A9D9CW86-F1
#
_cell.length_a   1.000
_cell.length_b   1.000
_cell.length_c   1.000
_cell.angle_alpha   90.00
_cell.angle_beta   90.00
_cell.angle_gamma   90.00
#
_symmetry.space_group_name_H-M   'P 1'
#
loop_
_entity.id
_entity.type
_entity.pdbx_description
1 polymer ?
#
loop_
_entity_poly.entity_id
_entity_poly.type
_entity_poly.pdbx_seq_one_letter_code
_entity_poly.pdbx_strand_id
1 'polypeptide(L)'
;TPDGFHIIEVIEKKGDMFNARHILIKPQYTTEDRDKAFSKLDSLKTRITSGELDFALAARFWSEDLATRTNGGQMADPATGSAYFEIDQLKPADYAAIKDLKEGEISAPVESQDNEGYQQGRQGNLVYKIIRVDKIIPAHTATFENDYTQILEEVEQKKQMEAVDAFLEEKIKSTYIIIDPLMKGCEFSREVWNSRK
;
A
#
# COMPACT_ATOMS: atom_id res chain seq x y z
N THR A 1 6.55 -16.54 11.51
CA THR A 1 6.50 -15.45 10.51
C THR A 1 5.95 -14.21 11.21
N PRO A 2 5.92 -13.04 10.57
CA PRO A 2 5.21 -11.87 11.12
C PRO A 2 3.74 -12.17 11.45
N ASP A 3 3.09 -13.06 10.69
CA ASP A 3 1.70 -13.48 10.93
C ASP A 3 1.50 -14.39 12.15
N GLY A 4 2.58 -14.89 12.75
CA GLY A 4 2.55 -15.77 13.93
C GLY A 4 3.28 -17.09 13.74
N PHE A 5 2.86 -18.10 14.51
CA PHE A 5 3.45 -19.44 14.47
C PHE A 5 2.71 -20.31 13.45
N HIS A 6 3.46 -20.85 12.49
CA HIS A 6 2.94 -21.80 11.52
C HIS A 6 3.33 -23.21 11.96
N ILE A 7 2.34 -24.07 12.13
CA ILE A 7 2.53 -25.51 12.28
C ILE A 7 2.04 -26.12 10.98
N ILE A 8 2.96 -26.72 10.22
CA ILE A 8 2.66 -27.30 8.92
C ILE A 8 2.99 -28.78 8.98
N GLU A 9 2.05 -29.61 8.53
CA GLU A 9 2.25 -31.04 8.36
C GLU A 9 2.06 -31.40 6.90
N VAL A 10 3.09 -31.99 6.31
CA VAL A 10 3.03 -32.54 4.95
C VAL A 10 2.43 -33.94 5.03
N ILE A 11 1.27 -34.12 4.40
CA ILE A 11 0.53 -35.38 4.35
C ILE A 11 1.13 -36.29 3.26
N GLU A 12 1.42 -35.72 2.09
CA GLU A 12 1.96 -36.45 0.94
C GLU A 12 2.86 -35.55 0.11
N LYS A 13 3.92 -36.11 -0.48
CA LYS A 13 4.73 -35.42 -1.50
C LYS A 13 4.94 -36.36 -2.70
N LYS A 14 4.58 -35.90 -3.89
CA LYS A 14 4.76 -36.61 -5.16
C LYS A 14 5.43 -35.71 -6.18
N GLY A 15 6.73 -35.93 -6.40
CA GLY A 15 7.56 -35.03 -7.20
C GLY A 15 7.60 -33.62 -6.58
N ASP A 16 7.21 -32.62 -7.36
CA ASP A 16 7.16 -31.21 -6.95
C ASP A 16 5.83 -30.80 -6.31
N MET A 17 4.82 -31.68 -6.32
CA MET A 17 3.55 -31.43 -5.64
C MET A 17 3.55 -32.01 -4.24
N PHE A 18 2.99 -31.28 -3.29
CA PHE A 18 2.75 -31.76 -1.93
C PHE A 18 1.34 -31.42 -1.47
N ASN A 19 0.78 -32.31 -0.66
CA ASN A 19 -0.44 -32.11 0.09
C ASN A 19 -0.06 -31.83 1.53
N ALA A 20 -0.50 -30.70 2.09
CA ALA A 20 -0.19 -30.31 3.46
C ALA A 20 -1.39 -29.65 4.12
N ARG A 21 -1.43 -29.76 5.45
CA ARG A 21 -2.32 -28.98 6.32
C ARG A 21 -1.50 -27.97 7.12
N HIS A 22 -2.06 -26.81 7.38
CA HIS A 22 -1.43 -25.78 8.20
C HIS A 22 -2.35 -25.37 9.36
N ILE A 23 -1.75 -24.98 10.47
CA ILE A 23 -2.38 -24.23 11.56
C ILE A 23 -1.57 -22.95 11.74
N LEU A 24 -2.27 -21.80 11.70
CA LEU A 24 -1.70 -20.51 12.03
C LEU A 24 -2.14 -20.10 13.44
N ILE A 25 -1.19 -19.99 14.36
CA ILE A 25 -1.43 -19.46 15.70
C ILE A 25 -0.98 -18.00 15.72
N LYS A 26 -1.95 -17.08 15.69
CA LYS A 26 -1.69 -15.66 15.83
C LYS A 26 -1.53 -15.29 17.32
N PRO A 27 -0.42 -14.67 17.72
CA PRO A 27 -0.28 -14.16 19.09
C PRO A 27 -1.38 -13.12 19.36
N GLN A 28 -1.96 -13.19 20.56
CA GLN A 28 -2.92 -12.19 21.04
C GLN A 28 -2.14 -11.16 21.85
N TYR A 29 -2.36 -9.88 21.56
CA TYR A 29 -1.70 -8.80 22.29
C TYR A 29 -2.49 -8.47 23.55
N THR A 30 -1.80 -8.36 24.68
CA THR A 30 -2.42 -7.97 25.93
C THR A 30 -2.52 -6.44 26.02
N THR A 31 -3.36 -5.94 26.93
CA THR A 31 -3.39 -4.50 27.27
C THR A 31 -2.05 -4.04 27.85
N GLU A 32 -1.33 -4.91 28.55
CA GLU A 32 0.01 -4.62 29.08
C GLU A 32 1.02 -4.39 27.93
N ASP A 33 0.95 -5.18 26.86
CA ASP A 33 1.80 -5.00 25.68
C ASP A 33 1.53 -3.67 24.99
N ARG A 34 0.25 -3.29 24.88
CA ARG A 34 -0.17 -1.98 24.39
C ARG A 34 0.43 -0.86 25.23
N ASP A 35 0.27 -0.91 26.55
CA ASP A 35 0.73 0.16 27.43
C ASP A 35 2.27 0.29 27.42
N LYS A 36 3.00 -0.82 27.31
CA LYS A 36 4.45 -0.83 27.09
C LYS A 36 4.83 -0.17 25.77
N ALA A 37 4.14 -0.50 24.68
CA ALA A 37 4.38 0.08 23.37
C ALA A 37 4.13 1.59 23.36
N PHE A 38 3.01 2.04 23.92
CA PHE A 38 2.67 3.45 24.06
C PHE A 38 3.71 4.20 24.89
N SER A 39 4.11 3.66 26.05
CA SER A 39 5.12 4.27 26.91
C SER A 39 6.49 4.41 26.21
N LYS A 40 6.87 3.40 25.42
CA LYS A 40 8.09 3.42 24.60
C LYS A 40 8.01 4.50 23.52
N LEU A 41 6.89 4.58 22.81
CA LEU A 41 6.66 5.56 21.74
C LEU A 41 6.60 7.00 22.28
N ASP A 42 5.98 7.22 23.43
CA ASP A 42 5.96 8.52 24.10
C ASP A 42 7.35 8.99 24.53
N SER A 43 8.17 8.05 25.04
CA SER A 43 9.57 8.32 25.37
C SER A 43 10.38 8.69 24.12
N LEU A 44 10.23 7.94 23.02
CA LEU A 44 10.87 8.24 21.75
C LEU A 44 10.43 9.61 21.22
N LYS A 45 9.12 9.89 21.20
CA LYS A 45 8.59 11.19 20.81
C LYS A 45 9.21 12.33 21.62
N THR A 46 9.27 12.19 22.94
CA THR A 46 9.83 13.21 23.84
C THR A 46 11.28 13.53 23.49
N ARG A 47 12.10 12.48 23.27
CA ARG A 47 13.52 12.61 22.90
C ARG A 47 13.70 13.22 21.51
N ILE A 48 12.76 12.95 20.59
CA ILE A 48 12.80 13.54 19.25
C ILE A 48 12.41 15.02 19.31
N THR A 49 11.33 15.36 20.01
CA THR A 49 10.88 16.74 20.15
C THR A 49 11.88 17.62 20.92
N SER A 50 12.65 17.04 21.85
CA SER A 50 13.73 17.76 22.56
C SER A 50 15.01 17.93 21.73
N GLY A 51 15.11 17.31 20.55
CA GLY A 51 16.29 17.31 19.69
C GLY A 51 17.42 16.39 20.16
N GLU A 52 17.20 15.55 21.19
CA GLU A 52 18.18 14.56 21.66
C GLU A 52 18.34 13.42 20.65
N LEU A 53 17.28 13.08 19.91
CA LEU A 53 17.23 11.97 18.98
C LEU A 53 16.64 12.42 17.64
N ASP A 54 17.33 12.16 16.54
CA ASP A 54 16.76 12.37 15.21
C ASP A 54 15.69 11.32 14.89
N PHE A 55 14.60 11.72 14.22
CA PHE A 55 13.50 10.82 13.88
C PHE A 55 13.95 9.68 12.96
N ALA A 56 14.80 9.95 11.97
CA ALA A 56 15.29 8.91 11.07
C ALA A 56 16.19 7.91 11.80
N LEU A 57 16.95 8.38 12.78
CA LEU A 57 17.72 7.50 13.67
C LEU A 57 16.80 6.67 14.57
N ALA A 58 15.75 7.27 15.11
CA ALA A 58 14.73 6.58 15.89
C ALA A 58 14.07 5.46 15.06
N ALA A 59 13.67 5.77 13.82
CA ALA A 59 13.10 4.79 12.91
C ALA A 59 14.07 3.64 12.63
N ARG A 60 15.35 3.93 12.34
CA ARG A 60 16.36 2.90 12.03
C ARG A 60 16.57 1.88 13.15
N PHE A 61 16.59 2.34 14.40
CA PHE A 61 16.90 1.49 15.55
C PHE A 61 15.68 0.88 16.24
N TRP A 62 14.52 1.54 16.19
CA TRP A 62 13.32 1.11 16.92
C TRP A 62 12.12 0.76 16.06
N SER A 63 12.09 1.12 14.77
CA SER A 63 11.00 0.69 13.89
C SER A 63 11.08 -0.80 13.64
N GLU A 64 9.94 -1.47 13.78
CA GLU A 64 9.75 -2.89 13.43
C GLU A 64 9.21 -3.04 12.00
N ASP A 65 8.90 -1.93 11.32
CA ASP A 65 8.50 -1.93 9.91
C ASP A 65 9.73 -1.98 9.00
N LEU A 66 9.98 -3.15 8.41
CA LEU A 66 11.12 -3.40 7.54
C LEU A 66 11.14 -2.51 6.29
N ALA A 67 9.97 -2.11 5.77
CA ALA A 67 9.87 -1.32 4.55
C ALA A 67 10.41 0.10 4.74
N THR A 68 10.15 0.70 5.91
CA THR A 68 10.50 2.11 6.19
C THR A 68 11.73 2.26 7.10
N ARG A 69 12.09 1.24 7.89
CA ARG A 69 13.20 1.29 8.86
C ARG A 69 14.52 1.74 8.26
N THR A 70 14.90 1.22 7.09
CA THR A 70 16.18 1.54 6.45
C THR A 70 16.20 2.96 5.86
N ASN A 71 15.04 3.45 5.40
CA ASN A 71 14.85 4.79 4.87
C ASN A 71 14.41 5.82 5.93
N GLY A 72 14.73 5.59 7.21
CA GLY A 72 14.49 6.58 8.25
C GLY A 72 13.01 6.81 8.59
N GLY A 73 12.13 5.84 8.29
CA GLY A 73 10.69 5.95 8.55
C GLY A 73 9.92 6.65 7.44
N GLN A 74 10.56 7.05 6.35
CA GLN A 74 9.87 7.67 5.21
C GLN A 74 9.00 6.63 4.51
N MET A 75 7.69 6.90 4.49
CA MET A 75 6.72 6.11 3.75
C MET A 75 6.79 6.43 2.25
N ALA A 76 6.53 5.43 1.42
CA ALA A 76 6.36 5.59 -0.01
C ALA A 76 5.08 4.87 -0.46
N ASP A 77 4.31 5.50 -1.34
CA ASP A 77 3.15 4.91 -1.99
C ASP A 77 3.61 3.67 -2.78
N PRO A 78 3.09 2.46 -2.50
CA PRO A 78 3.55 1.25 -3.18
C PRO A 78 3.16 1.16 -4.67
N ALA A 79 2.18 1.95 -5.14
CA ALA A 79 1.80 2.01 -6.55
C ALA A 79 2.70 2.97 -7.35
N THR A 80 3.07 4.11 -6.78
CA THR A 80 3.79 5.19 -7.50
C THR A 80 5.24 5.37 -7.05
N GLY A 81 5.61 4.87 -5.86
CA GLY A 81 6.89 5.15 -5.20
C GLY A 81 7.01 6.56 -4.62
N SER A 82 5.95 7.38 -4.71
CA SER A 82 5.92 8.75 -4.20
C SER A 82 6.00 8.78 -2.67
N ALA A 83 6.74 9.74 -2.11
CA ALA A 83 6.71 10.00 -0.66
C ALA A 83 5.48 10.82 -0.21
N TYR A 84 4.69 11.30 -1.17
CA TYR A 84 3.46 12.04 -0.93
C TYR A 84 2.27 11.10 -1.01
N PHE A 85 1.31 11.31 -0.12
CA PHE A 85 0.08 10.55 -0.04
C PHE A 85 -1.10 11.49 -0.12
N GLU A 86 -2.12 11.10 -0.87
CA GLU A 86 -3.42 11.75 -0.83
C GLU A 86 -4.14 11.39 0.48
N ILE A 87 -5.00 12.29 0.96
CA ILE A 87 -5.70 12.10 2.24
C ILE A 87 -6.57 10.85 2.23
N ASP A 88 -7.18 10.52 1.08
CA ASP A 88 -8.04 9.36 0.90
C ASP A 88 -7.28 8.03 0.87
N GLN A 89 -5.97 8.05 0.61
CA GLN A 89 -5.10 6.88 0.70
C GLN A 89 -4.70 6.54 2.14
N LEU A 90 -4.86 7.49 3.07
CA LEU A 90 -4.50 7.30 4.48
C LEU A 90 -5.54 6.47 5.22
N LYS A 91 -5.07 5.61 6.12
CA LYS A 91 -5.96 4.87 7.02
C LYS A 91 -6.67 5.84 7.97
N PRO A 92 -7.93 5.57 8.35
CA PRO A 92 -8.68 6.46 9.25
C PRO A 92 -7.95 6.79 10.57
N ALA A 93 -7.28 5.80 11.17
CA ALA A 93 -6.51 6.00 12.40
C ALA A 93 -5.28 6.90 12.18
N ASP A 94 -4.60 6.74 11.03
CA ASP A 94 -3.42 7.53 10.68
C ASP A 94 -3.82 8.97 10.38
N TYR A 95 -4.87 9.18 9.58
CA TYR A 95 -5.42 10.50 9.30
C TYR A 95 -5.86 11.22 10.58
N ALA A 96 -6.59 10.54 11.46
CA ALA A 96 -7.02 11.12 12.74
C ALA A 96 -5.85 11.55 13.63
N ALA A 97 -4.70 10.89 13.53
CA ALA A 97 -3.50 11.21 14.29
C ALA A 97 -2.74 12.42 13.74
N ILE A 98 -2.88 12.74 12.44
CA ILE A 98 -2.11 13.81 11.78
C ILE A 98 -2.93 15.02 11.33
N LYS A 99 -4.27 14.93 11.29
CA LYS A 99 -5.15 15.98 10.74
C LYS A 99 -4.95 17.39 11.33
N ASP A 100 -4.54 17.48 12.60
CA ASP A 100 -4.36 18.74 13.32
C ASP A 100 -2.87 19.10 13.49
N LEU A 101 -1.96 18.28 12.93
CA LEU A 101 -0.52 18.50 13.01
C LEU A 101 -0.03 19.44 11.91
N LYS A 102 1.04 20.17 12.22
CA LYS A 102 1.78 20.99 11.26
C LYS A 102 3.01 20.26 10.73
N GLU A 103 3.59 20.78 9.66
CA GLU A 103 4.88 20.32 9.16
C GLU A 103 5.94 20.33 10.28
N GLY A 104 6.67 19.24 10.40
CA GLY A 104 7.65 18.95 11.45
C GLY A 104 7.08 18.35 12.73
N GLU A 105 5.77 18.39 12.95
CA GLU A 105 5.16 17.88 14.18
C GLU A 105 4.98 16.35 14.17
N ILE A 106 4.94 15.76 15.37
CA ILE A 106 4.84 14.32 15.60
C ILE A 106 3.55 14.01 16.37
N SER A 107 2.79 13.04 15.89
CA SER A 107 1.54 12.56 16.51
C SER A 107 1.77 12.00 17.91
N ALA A 108 0.70 11.85 18.69
CA ALA A 108 0.74 10.94 19.83
C ALA A 108 0.87 9.48 19.33
N PRO A 109 1.29 8.53 20.18
CA PRO A 109 1.23 7.12 19.84
C PRO A 109 -0.18 6.73 19.43
N VAL A 110 -0.30 6.07 18.29
CA VAL A 110 -1.57 5.66 17.70
C VAL A 110 -1.56 4.16 17.43
N GLU A 111 -2.70 3.53 17.68
CA GLU A 111 -2.99 2.17 17.29
C GLU A 111 -3.55 2.16 15.86
N SER A 112 -2.94 1.37 14.99
CA SER A 112 -3.30 1.29 13.57
C SER A 112 -3.06 -0.14 13.07
N GLN A 113 -3.15 -0.33 11.75
CA GLN A 113 -2.80 -1.58 11.09
C GLN A 113 -1.58 -1.41 10.21
N ASP A 114 -0.80 -2.46 10.00
CA ASP A 114 0.29 -2.47 9.01
C ASP A 114 -0.22 -2.30 7.56
N ASN A 115 0.68 -1.95 6.64
CA ASN A 115 0.34 -1.78 5.24
C ASN A 115 0.24 -3.13 4.49
N GLU A 116 0.83 -4.20 5.02
CA GLU A 116 0.87 -5.52 4.38
C GLU A 116 -0.51 -6.17 4.23
N GLY A 117 -1.40 -6.02 5.23
CA GLY A 117 -2.76 -6.56 5.11
C GLY A 117 -3.70 -5.67 4.31
N TYR A 118 -3.64 -4.35 4.52
CA TYR A 118 -4.60 -3.39 3.94
C TYR A 118 -4.57 -3.39 2.41
N GLN A 119 -3.37 -3.43 1.81
CA GLN A 119 -3.22 -3.44 0.35
C GLN A 119 -3.68 -4.73 -0.32
N GLN A 120 -3.90 -5.80 0.44
CA GLN A 120 -4.28 -7.11 -0.06
C GLN A 120 -5.71 -7.52 0.35
N GLY A 121 -6.52 -6.56 0.83
CA GLY A 121 -7.90 -6.82 1.26
C GLY A 121 -8.01 -7.68 2.53
N ARG A 122 -6.92 -7.79 3.30
CA ARG A 122 -6.85 -8.53 4.57
C ARG A 122 -6.81 -7.52 5.73
N GLN A 123 -7.31 -7.91 6.90
CA GLN A 123 -7.03 -7.12 8.11
C GLN A 123 -5.52 -7.18 8.38
N GLY A 124 -4.85 -6.03 8.34
CA GLY A 124 -3.43 -5.91 8.68
C GLY A 124 -3.17 -6.25 10.13
N ASN A 125 -1.92 -6.54 10.47
CA ASN A 125 -1.57 -6.79 11.87
C ASN A 125 -1.68 -5.48 12.65
N LEU A 126 -2.08 -5.60 13.92
CA LEU A 126 -2.14 -4.47 14.84
C LEU A 126 -0.73 -3.89 15.04
N VAL A 127 -0.58 -2.58 14.86
CA VAL A 127 0.68 -1.88 15.07
C VAL A 127 0.48 -0.63 15.90
N TYR A 128 1.52 -0.26 16.64
CA TYR A 128 1.58 0.98 17.39
C TYR A 128 2.69 1.84 16.81
N LYS A 129 2.36 3.09 16.48
CA LYS A 129 3.32 3.99 15.81
C LYS A 129 3.14 5.44 16.22
N ILE A 130 4.16 6.24 15.93
CA ILE A 130 4.10 7.70 15.90
C ILE A 130 4.34 8.14 14.46
N ILE A 131 3.68 9.21 14.03
CA ILE A 131 3.74 9.70 12.66
C ILE A 131 4.27 11.14 12.70
N ARG A 132 5.28 11.44 11.88
CA ARG A 132 5.78 12.80 11.66
C ARG A 132 5.25 13.31 10.34
N VAL A 133 4.75 14.54 10.32
CA VAL A 133 4.32 15.20 9.07
C VAL A 133 5.50 15.96 8.50
N ASP A 134 6.10 15.49 7.41
CA ASP A 134 7.28 16.16 6.83
C ASP A 134 6.88 17.37 5.98
N LYS A 135 5.80 17.24 5.21
CA LYS A 135 5.30 18.28 4.30
C LYS A 135 3.81 18.13 4.06
N ILE A 136 3.09 19.25 3.96
CA ILE A 136 1.68 19.32 3.60
C ILE A 136 1.56 20.13 2.31
N ILE A 137 1.05 19.51 1.26
CA ILE A 137 0.74 20.20 0.00
C ILE A 137 -0.75 20.57 0.05
N PRO A 138 -1.12 21.87 0.09
CA PRO A 138 -2.52 22.27 0.09
C PRO A 138 -3.18 21.97 -1.26
N ALA A 139 -4.49 21.77 -1.24
CA ALA A 139 -5.27 21.61 -2.46
C ALA A 139 -5.08 22.83 -3.38
N HIS A 140 -4.67 22.57 -4.62
CA HIS A 140 -4.43 23.58 -5.64
C HIS A 140 -4.82 23.03 -7.02
N THR A 141 -4.97 23.90 -8.00
CA THR A 141 -5.15 23.48 -9.39
C THR A 141 -3.80 23.01 -9.93
N ALA A 142 -3.76 21.83 -10.56
CA ALA A 142 -2.54 21.27 -11.11
C ALA A 142 -1.87 22.24 -12.10
N THR A 143 -0.56 22.38 -11.97
CA THR A 143 0.28 23.27 -12.79
C THR A 143 1.48 22.51 -13.34
N PHE A 144 1.97 22.91 -14.51
CA PHE A 144 3.21 22.33 -15.06
C PHE A 144 4.46 22.63 -14.22
N GLU A 145 4.42 23.63 -13.35
CA GLU A 145 5.56 24.01 -12.52
C GLU A 145 5.72 23.07 -11.31
N ASN A 146 4.61 22.71 -10.66
CA ASN A 146 4.64 21.89 -9.44
C ASN A 146 4.31 20.42 -9.70
N ASP A 147 3.51 20.12 -10.73
CA ASP A 147 2.84 18.83 -10.92
C ASP A 147 3.23 18.17 -12.25
N TYR A 148 4.33 18.62 -12.88
CA TYR A 148 4.78 18.11 -14.18
C TYR A 148 4.85 16.57 -14.22
N THR A 149 5.43 15.95 -13.19
CA THR A 149 5.59 14.49 -13.12
C THR A 149 4.26 13.77 -13.12
N GLN A 150 3.29 14.25 -12.33
CA GLN A 150 1.95 13.64 -12.24
C GLN A 150 1.20 13.79 -13.56
N ILE A 151 1.24 15.00 -14.14
CA ILE A 151 0.64 15.27 -15.45
C ILE A 151 1.29 14.41 -16.54
N LEU A 152 2.62 14.25 -16.50
CA LEU A 152 3.35 13.40 -17.44
C LEU A 152 2.91 11.94 -17.32
N GLU A 153 2.86 11.39 -16.09
CA GLU A 153 2.43 10.02 -15.85
C GLU A 153 0.99 9.77 -16.35
N GLU A 154 0.06 10.70 -16.08
CA GLU A 154 -1.32 10.60 -16.57
C GLU A 154 -1.38 10.62 -18.10
N VAL A 155 -0.64 11.52 -18.74
CA VAL A 155 -0.61 11.65 -20.21
C VAL A 155 0.07 10.43 -20.84
N GLU A 156 1.15 9.92 -20.25
CA GLU A 156 1.83 8.70 -20.70
C GLU A 156 0.91 7.49 -20.62
N GLN A 157 0.23 7.28 -19.49
CA GLN A 157 -0.75 6.20 -19.34
C GLN A 157 -1.86 6.31 -20.38
N LYS A 158 -2.40 7.52 -20.58
CA LYS A 158 -3.42 7.76 -21.61
C LYS A 158 -2.91 7.41 -23.01
N LYS A 159 -1.70 7.84 -23.36
CA LYS A 159 -1.09 7.55 -24.68
C LYS A 159 -0.79 6.06 -24.87
N GLN A 160 -0.35 5.38 -23.82
CA GLN A 160 -0.17 3.93 -23.84
C GLN A 160 -1.50 3.21 -24.08
N MET A 161 -2.59 3.62 -23.40
CA MET A 161 -3.92 3.07 -23.63
C MET A 161 -4.40 3.32 -25.06
N GLU A 162 -4.25 4.55 -25.57
CA GLU A 162 -4.58 4.88 -26.97
C GLU A 162 -3.82 4.00 -27.98
N ALA A 163 -2.53 3.75 -27.73
CA ALA A 163 -1.70 2.89 -28.59
C ALA A 163 -2.13 1.41 -28.54
N VAL A 164 -2.43 0.90 -27.34
CA VAL A 164 -2.98 -0.45 -27.15
C VAL A 164 -4.32 -0.59 -27.87
N ASP A 165 -5.18 0.43 -27.77
CA ASP A 165 -6.48 0.44 -28.40
C ASP A 165 -6.38 0.37 -29.92
N ALA A 166 -5.51 1.20 -30.51
CA ALA A 166 -5.24 1.21 -31.94
C ALA A 166 -4.65 -0.13 -32.41
N PHE A 167 -3.70 -0.70 -31.66
CA PHE A 167 -3.11 -2.01 -31.96
C PHE A 167 -4.17 -3.12 -31.97
N LEU A 168 -5.06 -3.14 -30.96
CA LEU A 168 -6.12 -4.13 -30.88
C LEU A 168 -7.10 -4.01 -32.05
N GLU A 169 -7.51 -2.79 -32.42
CA GLU A 169 -8.38 -2.58 -33.59
C GLU A 169 -7.76 -3.06 -34.90
N GLU A 170 -6.45 -2.87 -35.08
CA GLU A 170 -5.72 -3.40 -36.24
C GLU A 170 -5.69 -4.94 -36.20
N LYS A 171 -5.29 -5.55 -35.08
CA LYS A 171 -5.12 -7.00 -34.98
C LYS A 171 -6.43 -7.77 -35.02
N ILE A 172 -7.52 -7.23 -34.49
CA ILE A 172 -8.86 -7.84 -34.61
C ILE A 172 -9.26 -7.97 -36.09
N LYS A 173 -8.80 -7.08 -36.98
CA LYS A 173 -9.10 -7.14 -38.43
C LYS A 173 -8.26 -8.19 -39.17
N SER A 174 -7.01 -8.44 -38.76
CA SER A 174 -6.13 -9.39 -39.43
C SER A 174 -6.15 -10.81 -38.84
N THR A 175 -6.55 -10.97 -37.58
CA THR A 175 -6.49 -12.25 -36.89
C THR A 175 -7.77 -13.06 -37.11
N TYR A 176 -7.63 -14.37 -37.31
CA TYR A 176 -8.77 -15.28 -37.36
C TYR A 176 -9.28 -15.57 -35.95
N ILE A 177 -10.55 -15.22 -35.69
CA ILE A 177 -11.18 -15.27 -34.37
C ILE A 177 -12.53 -15.97 -34.54
N ILE A 178 -12.82 -16.95 -33.66
CA ILE A 178 -14.12 -17.61 -33.58
C ILE A 178 -14.74 -17.25 -32.22
N ILE A 179 -15.98 -16.75 -32.24
CA ILE A 179 -16.77 -16.50 -31.03
C ILE A 179 -17.78 -17.63 -30.88
N ASP A 180 -17.83 -18.24 -29.70
CA ASP A 180 -18.77 -19.31 -29.40
C ASP A 180 -20.23 -18.85 -29.63
N PRO A 181 -21.08 -19.65 -30.28
CA PRO A 181 -22.49 -19.33 -30.51
C PRO A 181 -23.25 -18.91 -29.24
N LEU A 182 -22.90 -19.44 -28.07
CA LEU A 182 -23.52 -19.09 -26.79
C LEU A 182 -23.25 -17.64 -26.36
N MET A 183 -22.17 -17.03 -26.87
CA MET A 183 -21.75 -15.66 -26.55
C MET A 183 -22.23 -14.63 -27.58
N LYS A 184 -23.02 -15.04 -28.59
CA LYS A 184 -23.50 -14.15 -29.68
C LYS A 184 -24.45 -13.03 -29.23
N GLY A 185 -25.05 -13.15 -28.04
CA GLY A 185 -25.95 -12.13 -27.47
C GLY A 185 -25.27 -11.20 -26.45
N CYS A 186 -23.98 -11.38 -26.18
CA CYS A 186 -23.25 -10.53 -25.24
C CYS A 186 -22.87 -9.19 -25.87
N GLU A 187 -22.93 -8.12 -25.08
CA GLU A 187 -22.45 -6.81 -25.48
C GLU A 187 -20.93 -6.74 -25.24
N PHE A 188 -20.15 -6.66 -26.31
CA PHE A 188 -18.70 -6.51 -26.22
C PHE A 188 -18.31 -5.04 -26.19
N SER A 189 -17.31 -4.70 -25.36
CA SER A 189 -16.81 -3.33 -25.18
C SER A 189 -16.21 -2.70 -26.44
N ARG A 190 -15.84 -3.50 -27.44
CA ARG A 190 -15.46 -3.01 -28.76
C ARG A 190 -16.40 -3.57 -29.81
N GLU A 191 -17.02 -2.68 -30.58
CA GLU A 191 -18.02 -3.05 -31.59
C GLU A 191 -17.50 -4.01 -32.66
N VAL A 192 -16.18 -3.99 -32.92
CA VAL A 192 -15.54 -4.85 -33.92
C VAL A 192 -15.73 -6.34 -33.60
N TRP A 193 -15.88 -6.72 -32.32
CA TRP A 193 -16.19 -8.10 -31.90
C TRP A 193 -17.61 -8.53 -32.31
N ASN A 194 -18.58 -7.60 -32.31
CA ASN A 194 -19.98 -7.87 -32.68
C ASN A 194 -20.15 -8.15 -34.18
N SER A 195 -19.22 -7.70 -35.02
CA SER A 195 -19.28 -7.82 -36.48
C SER A 195 -18.79 -9.16 -37.05
N ARG A 196 -18.07 -9.98 -36.27
CA ARG A 196 -17.50 -11.27 -36.71
C ARG A 196 -18.39 -12.49 -36.40
N LYS A 197 -19.69 -12.35 -36.67
CA LYS A 197 -20.74 -13.35 -36.40
C LYS A 197 -20.57 -14.68 -37.14
#